data_AF-A0A2P4Y1E5-F1
#
_entry.id   AF-A0A2P4Y1E5-F1
#
_cell.length_a   1.000
_cell.length_b   1.000
_cell.length_c   1.000
_cell.angle_alpha   90.00
_cell.angle_beta   90.00
_cell.angle_gamma   90.00
#
_symmetry.space_group_name_H-M   'P 1'
#
loop_
_entity.id
_entity.type
_entity.pdbx_description
1 polymer ?
#
loop_
_entity_poly.entity_id
_entity_poly.type
_entity_poly.pdbx_seq_one_letter_code
_entity_poly.pdbx_strand_id
1 'polypeptide(L)'
;MDSDSSIDQLFRSDIKPRDLPPCDVEHLEEILMVLKTSHPTVRSKVLTDLVDKDGAYIVKLLDLFDVSELDADKAVLHQLFDIFYAILEMCNRGLIEILLSENNFISVVGVFGYNPGLIREMDFRTALEGDGGFHEVVPITDRSVVERVHMNFRIQVVKDNVLSRALPDGCVLLLDHMINENNFYILSYISETEDYWKATKELVFSTEKRMDGLG
;
A
#
# COMPACT_ATOMS: atom_id res chain seq x y z
N MET A 1 35.06 -30.70 17.82
CA MET A 1 34.61 -30.23 16.49
C MET A 1 33.28 -30.91 16.26
N ASP A 2 32.20 -30.24 16.64
CA ASP A 2 30.83 -30.62 16.29
C ASP A 2 30.07 -29.30 16.15
N SER A 3 29.99 -28.80 14.91
CA SER A 3 29.39 -27.50 14.60
C SER A 3 28.65 -27.55 13.27
N ASP A 4 27.83 -28.59 13.06
CA ASP A 4 27.08 -28.74 11.80
C ASP A 4 25.59 -29.07 11.98
N SER A 5 25.05 -29.04 13.22
CA SER A 5 23.65 -29.41 13.48
C SER A 5 22.65 -28.26 13.51
N SER A 6 23.06 -27.01 13.26
CA SER A 6 22.17 -25.84 13.40
C SER A 6 21.46 -25.40 12.13
N ILE A 7 22.01 -25.67 10.93
CA ILE A 7 21.45 -25.11 9.67
C ILE A 7 20.41 -26.06 9.05
N ASP A 8 20.63 -27.38 9.15
CA ASP A 8 19.71 -28.37 8.57
C ASP A 8 18.38 -28.49 9.33
N GLN A 9 18.30 -28.03 10.59
CA GLN A 9 17.02 -27.95 11.32
C GLN A 9 16.15 -26.74 10.90
N LEU A 10 16.74 -25.73 10.24
CA LEU A 10 16.02 -24.53 9.80
C LEU A 10 15.17 -24.77 8.54
N PHE A 11 15.51 -25.78 7.73
CA PHE A 11 14.79 -26.12 6.51
C PHE A 11 14.31 -27.57 6.57
N ARG A 12 13.16 -27.80 7.21
CA ARG A 12 12.48 -29.11 7.10
C ARG A 12 12.11 -29.32 5.63
N SER A 13 12.80 -30.24 4.96
CA SER A 13 12.56 -30.66 3.57
C SER A 13 11.14 -31.22 3.32
N ASP A 14 10.33 -31.38 4.36
CA ASP A 14 8.98 -31.97 4.31
C ASP A 14 7.86 -30.93 4.16
N ILE A 15 8.17 -29.62 4.21
CA ILE A 15 7.15 -28.56 4.10
C ILE A 15 6.90 -28.24 2.64
N LYS A 16 5.78 -28.76 2.11
CA LYS A 16 5.31 -28.47 0.75
C LYS A 16 4.82 -27.02 0.65
N PRO A 17 5.02 -26.35 -0.49
CA PRO A 17 4.42 -25.05 -0.75
C PRO A 17 2.88 -25.15 -0.61
N ARG A 18 2.26 -24.29 0.21
CA ARG A 18 0.81 -24.25 0.42
C ARG A 18 0.22 -23.21 -0.53
N ASP A 19 -0.85 -23.58 -1.23
CA ASP A 19 -1.61 -22.65 -2.07
C ASP A 19 -2.38 -21.65 -1.19
N LEU A 20 -2.66 -20.47 -1.73
CA LEU A 20 -3.54 -19.51 -1.06
C LEU A 20 -4.96 -20.09 -0.91
N PRO A 21 -5.58 -19.99 0.27
CA PRO A 21 -6.96 -20.44 0.48
C PRO A 21 -7.98 -19.64 -0.36
N PRO A 22 -9.23 -20.11 -0.49
CA PRO A 22 -10.30 -19.32 -1.12
C PRO A 22 -10.58 -17.99 -0.40
N CYS A 23 -10.85 -16.92 -1.15
CA CYS A 23 -11.23 -15.60 -0.60
C CYS A 23 -12.71 -15.59 -0.17
N ASP A 24 -13.04 -16.25 0.93
CA ASP A 24 -14.37 -16.21 1.54
C ASP A 24 -14.27 -16.11 3.07
N VAL A 25 -15.41 -15.85 3.72
CA VAL A 25 -15.48 -15.61 5.17
C VAL A 25 -15.01 -16.83 5.99
N GLU A 26 -15.23 -18.05 5.49
CA GLU A 26 -14.89 -19.28 6.22
C GLU A 26 -13.37 -19.52 6.30
N HIS A 27 -12.61 -18.96 5.35
CA HIS A 27 -11.16 -19.19 5.22
C HIS A 27 -10.29 -18.02 5.68
N LEU A 28 -10.84 -16.91 6.19
CA LEU A 28 -10.06 -15.72 6.57
C LEU A 28 -8.94 -16.02 7.59
N GLU A 29 -9.22 -16.88 8.58
CA GLU A 29 -8.22 -17.29 9.57
C GLU A 29 -7.09 -18.11 8.92
N GLU A 30 -7.41 -18.99 7.97
CA GLU A 30 -6.43 -19.78 7.23
C GLU A 30 -5.55 -18.88 6.35
N ILE A 31 -6.15 -17.89 5.68
CA ILE A 31 -5.43 -16.91 4.87
C ILE A 31 -4.41 -16.18 5.74
N LEU A 32 -4.84 -15.65 6.88
CA LEU A 32 -3.97 -14.93 7.81
C LEU A 32 -2.82 -15.82 8.32
N MET A 33 -3.12 -17.08 8.65
CA MET A 33 -2.11 -18.05 9.09
C MET A 33 -1.05 -18.29 8.00
N VAL A 34 -1.46 -18.42 6.75
CA VAL A 34 -0.55 -18.62 5.61
C VAL A 34 0.32 -17.39 5.36
N LEU A 35 -0.24 -16.18 5.45
CA LEU A 35 0.50 -14.92 5.27
C LEU A 35 1.55 -14.69 6.36
N LYS A 36 1.23 -15.02 7.62
CA LYS A 36 2.13 -14.85 8.78
C LYS A 36 3.16 -15.97 8.95
N THR A 37 3.26 -16.91 8.01
CA THR A 37 4.25 -17.99 8.09
C THR A 37 5.69 -17.45 8.05
N SER A 38 6.54 -17.98 8.94
CA SER A 38 7.99 -17.71 8.93
C SER A 38 8.75 -18.66 7.98
N HIS A 39 8.09 -19.67 7.41
CA HIS A 39 8.76 -20.65 6.57
C HIS A 39 9.14 -20.07 5.19
N PRO A 40 10.43 -20.00 4.82
CA PRO A 40 10.88 -19.26 3.62
C PRO A 40 10.26 -19.76 2.31
N THR A 41 10.14 -21.07 2.12
CA THR A 41 9.57 -21.65 0.89
C THR A 41 8.08 -21.34 0.73
N VAL A 42 7.33 -21.38 1.83
CA VAL A 42 5.89 -21.10 1.79
C VAL A 42 5.69 -19.60 1.58
N ARG A 43 6.44 -18.77 2.31
CA ARG A 43 6.40 -17.31 2.16
C ARG A 43 6.73 -16.85 0.74
N SER A 44 7.73 -17.46 0.09
CA SER A 44 8.09 -17.15 -1.30
C SER A 44 6.99 -17.52 -2.30
N LYS A 45 6.36 -18.69 -2.14
CA LYS A 45 5.20 -19.07 -2.95
C LYS A 45 4.02 -18.13 -2.73
N VAL A 46 3.67 -17.85 -1.47
CA VAL A 46 2.57 -16.94 -1.11
C VAL A 46 2.79 -15.56 -1.74
N LEU A 47 4.00 -15.02 -1.67
CA LEU A 47 4.34 -13.76 -2.34
C LEU A 47 4.12 -13.85 -3.86
N THR A 48 4.55 -14.95 -4.49
CA THR A 48 4.37 -15.18 -5.93
C THR A 48 2.89 -15.24 -6.29
N ASP A 49 2.09 -15.99 -5.52
CA ASP A 49 0.66 -16.17 -5.76
C ASP A 49 -0.13 -14.86 -5.52
N LEU A 50 0.31 -14.01 -4.58
CA LEU A 50 -0.29 -12.70 -4.32
C LEU A 50 0.00 -11.68 -5.44
N VAL A 51 1.18 -11.74 -6.06
CA VAL A 51 1.57 -10.85 -7.17
C VAL A 51 1.05 -11.39 -8.52
N ASP A 52 0.74 -12.68 -8.61
CA ASP A 52 0.25 -13.31 -9.85
C ASP A 52 -0.98 -12.58 -10.40
N LYS A 53 -1.02 -12.47 -11.74
CA LYS A 53 -2.11 -11.82 -12.49
C LYS A 53 -2.46 -10.43 -11.93
N ASP A 54 -1.44 -9.63 -11.67
CA ASP A 54 -1.59 -8.24 -11.22
C ASP A 54 -2.40 -8.11 -9.92
N GLY A 55 -2.20 -9.05 -8.99
CA GLY A 55 -2.89 -9.02 -7.71
C GLY A 55 -4.32 -9.50 -7.74
N ALA A 56 -4.70 -10.39 -8.67
CA ALA A 56 -6.07 -10.92 -8.77
C ALA A 56 -6.60 -11.53 -7.44
N TYR A 57 -5.71 -12.05 -6.59
CA TYR A 57 -6.08 -12.52 -5.26
C TYR A 57 -6.45 -11.38 -4.31
N ILE A 58 -5.67 -10.29 -4.34
CA ILE A 58 -5.92 -9.08 -3.54
C ILE A 58 -7.23 -8.43 -3.96
N VAL A 59 -7.52 -8.35 -5.26
CA VAL A 59 -8.79 -7.82 -5.77
C VAL A 59 -9.98 -8.62 -5.24
N LYS A 60 -9.90 -9.95 -5.23
CA LYS A 60 -10.98 -10.79 -4.66
C LYS A 60 -11.20 -10.56 -3.16
N LEU A 61 -10.13 -10.25 -2.41
CA LEU A 61 -10.27 -9.89 -0.99
C LEU A 61 -10.91 -8.50 -0.83
N LEU A 62 -10.64 -7.55 -1.73
CA LEU A 62 -11.32 -6.26 -1.76
C LEU A 62 -12.80 -6.42 -2.11
N ASP A 63 -13.15 -7.27 -3.10
CA ASP A 63 -14.54 -7.57 -3.44
C ASP A 63 -15.30 -8.17 -2.24
N LEU A 64 -14.65 -9.08 -1.49
CA LEU A 64 -15.22 -9.64 -0.26
C LEU A 64 -15.39 -8.57 0.83
N PHE A 65 -14.44 -7.65 0.94
CA PHE A 65 -14.51 -6.53 1.86
C PHE A 65 -15.69 -5.61 1.55
N ASP A 66 -15.91 -5.26 0.28
CA ASP A 66 -17.03 -4.40 -0.13
C ASP A 66 -18.38 -5.03 0.23
N VAL A 67 -18.53 -6.35 0.04
CA VAL A 67 -19.75 -7.09 0.47
C VAL A 67 -19.88 -7.08 1.99
N SER A 68 -18.80 -7.32 2.72
CA SER A 68 -18.80 -7.36 4.19
C SER A 68 -19.07 -6.00 4.83
N GLU A 69 -18.65 -4.92 4.15
CA GLU A 69 -18.90 -3.53 4.55
C GLU A 69 -20.39 -3.19 4.43
N LEU A 70 -21.07 -3.68 3.37
CA LEU A 70 -22.52 -3.54 3.19
C LEU A 70 -23.32 -4.28 4.26
N ASP A 71 -22.87 -5.48 4.64
CA ASP A 71 -23.50 -6.29 5.70
C ASP A 71 -23.16 -5.79 7.12
N ALA A 72 -22.26 -4.81 7.24
CA ALA A 72 -21.78 -4.22 8.50
C ALA A 72 -21.21 -5.25 9.50
N ASP A 73 -20.62 -6.35 9.00
CA ASP A 73 -20.01 -7.39 9.84
C ASP A 73 -18.62 -6.96 10.33
N LYS A 74 -18.56 -6.34 11.50
CA LYS A 74 -17.31 -5.85 12.10
C LYS A 74 -16.29 -6.96 12.38
N ALA A 75 -16.71 -8.19 12.65
CA ALA A 75 -15.78 -9.27 12.93
C ALA A 75 -14.99 -9.62 11.65
N VAL A 76 -15.70 -9.75 10.53
CA VAL A 76 -15.11 -9.99 9.22
C VAL A 76 -14.24 -8.83 8.76
N LEU A 77 -14.70 -7.59 8.95
CA LEU A 77 -13.94 -6.38 8.58
C LEU A 77 -12.60 -6.28 9.34
N HIS A 78 -12.57 -6.63 10.62
CA HIS A 78 -11.31 -6.69 11.39
C HIS A 78 -10.38 -7.82 10.93
N GLN A 79 -10.92 -8.98 10.55
CA GLN A 79 -10.10 -10.07 9.98
C GLN A 79 -9.49 -9.68 8.63
N LEU A 80 -10.26 -8.99 7.79
CA LEU A 80 -9.76 -8.43 6.53
C LEU A 80 -8.70 -7.37 6.77
N PHE A 81 -8.86 -6.50 7.77
CA PHE A 81 -7.81 -5.59 8.20
C PHE A 81 -6.50 -6.34 8.53
N ASP A 82 -6.56 -7.39 9.36
CA ASP A 82 -5.38 -8.17 9.74
C ASP A 82 -4.71 -8.85 8.53
N ILE A 83 -5.49 -9.30 7.55
CA ILE A 83 -5.00 -9.89 6.30
C ILE A 83 -4.26 -8.84 5.46
N PHE A 84 -4.87 -7.69 5.19
CA PHE A 84 -4.23 -6.63 4.40
C PHE A 84 -3.00 -6.06 5.10
N TYR A 85 -3.04 -5.97 6.43
CA TYR A 85 -1.89 -5.58 7.22
C TYR A 85 -0.76 -6.61 7.10
N ALA A 86 -1.05 -7.91 7.17
CA ALA A 86 -0.05 -8.96 6.97
C ALA A 86 0.56 -8.95 5.55
N ILE A 87 -0.22 -8.63 4.51
CA ILE A 87 0.28 -8.44 3.14
C ILE A 87 1.24 -7.24 3.08
N LEU A 88 0.87 -6.11 3.71
CA LEU A 88 1.72 -4.91 3.79
C LEU A 88 3.05 -5.21 4.52
N GLU A 89 2.99 -5.96 5.63
CA GLU A 89 4.16 -6.43 6.39
C GLU A 89 5.08 -7.36 5.59
N MET A 90 4.67 -7.86 4.41
CA MET A 90 5.57 -8.61 3.55
C MET A 90 6.70 -7.75 2.98
N CYS A 91 6.58 -6.42 3.05
CA CYS A 91 7.61 -5.45 2.65
C CYS A 91 8.16 -5.72 1.24
N ASN A 92 7.28 -6.05 0.29
CA ASN A 92 7.67 -6.33 -1.09
C ASN A 92 7.17 -5.23 -2.03
N ARG A 93 8.06 -4.72 -2.90
CA ARG A 93 7.76 -3.63 -3.83
C ARG A 93 6.54 -3.91 -4.71
N GLY A 94 6.44 -5.11 -5.32
CA GLY A 94 5.33 -5.45 -6.20
C GLY A 94 3.98 -5.47 -5.47
N LEU A 95 3.96 -5.93 -4.21
CA LEU A 95 2.75 -5.86 -3.39
C LEU A 95 2.38 -4.42 -3.05
N ILE A 96 3.35 -3.56 -2.71
CA ILE A 96 3.07 -2.14 -2.47
C ILE A 96 2.50 -1.48 -3.73
N GLU A 97 3.08 -1.75 -4.90
CA GLU A 97 2.60 -1.21 -6.17
C GLU A 97 1.16 -1.67 -6.49
N ILE A 98 0.82 -2.94 -6.23
CA ILE A 98 -0.54 -3.46 -6.40
C ILE A 98 -1.52 -2.83 -5.41
N LEU A 99 -1.17 -2.80 -4.11
CA LEU A 99 -2.02 -2.25 -3.06
C LEU A 99 -2.30 -0.76 -3.27
N LEU A 100 -1.28 0.00 -3.71
CA LEU A 100 -1.36 1.45 -3.92
C LEU A 100 -1.62 1.82 -5.38
N SER A 101 -2.03 0.86 -6.20
CA SER A 101 -2.47 1.11 -7.57
C SER A 101 -3.69 2.02 -7.59
N GLU A 102 -3.92 2.68 -8.73
CA GLU A 102 -5.06 3.61 -8.89
C GLU A 102 -6.40 2.94 -8.62
N ASN A 103 -6.53 1.67 -8.99
CA ASN A 103 -7.76 0.91 -8.85
C ASN A 103 -7.99 0.40 -7.41
N ASN A 104 -6.92 0.07 -6.69
CA ASN A 104 -7.05 -0.59 -5.38
C ASN A 104 -6.96 0.39 -4.20
N PHE A 105 -6.28 1.52 -4.37
CA PHE A 105 -5.88 2.40 -3.27
C PHE A 105 -7.05 2.82 -2.36
N ILE A 106 -8.18 3.25 -2.96
CA ILE A 106 -9.36 3.71 -2.20
C ILE A 106 -9.99 2.59 -1.38
N SER A 107 -10.09 1.38 -1.93
CA SER A 107 -10.62 0.23 -1.19
C SER A 107 -9.63 -0.22 -0.11
N VAL A 108 -8.33 -0.21 -0.39
CA VAL A 108 -7.27 -0.55 0.58
C VAL A 108 -7.27 0.40 1.79
N VAL A 109 -7.36 1.72 1.58
CA VAL A 109 -7.50 2.65 2.71
C VAL A 109 -8.84 2.44 3.43
N GLY A 110 -9.91 2.08 2.71
CA GLY A 110 -11.17 1.65 3.29
C GLY A 110 -10.99 0.50 4.30
N VAL A 111 -10.28 -0.56 3.91
CA VAL A 111 -9.93 -1.68 4.80
C VAL A 111 -9.18 -1.18 6.04
N PHE A 112 -8.18 -0.32 5.86
CA PHE A 112 -7.41 0.24 6.97
C PHE A 112 -8.22 1.16 7.89
N GLY A 113 -9.34 1.71 7.43
CA GLY A 113 -10.29 2.48 8.24
C GLY A 113 -10.92 1.66 9.38
N TYR A 114 -10.97 0.34 9.23
CA TYR A 114 -11.48 -0.62 10.22
C TYR A 114 -10.40 -1.16 11.17
N ASN A 115 -9.27 -0.46 11.30
CA ASN A 115 -8.23 -0.84 12.25
C ASN A 115 -8.79 -0.91 13.69
N PRO A 116 -8.81 -2.09 14.35
CA PRO A 116 -9.36 -2.26 15.69
C PRO A 116 -8.54 -1.55 16.78
N GLY A 117 -7.31 -1.12 16.46
CA GLY A 117 -6.45 -0.36 17.36
C GLY A 117 -6.74 1.15 17.41
N LEU A 118 -7.62 1.66 16.55
CA LEU A 118 -8.00 3.07 16.55
C LEU A 118 -9.12 3.34 17.57
N ILE A 119 -9.06 4.50 18.24
CA ILE A 119 -10.12 4.94 19.16
C ILE A 119 -11.45 5.16 18.41
N ARG A 120 -11.35 5.51 17.13
CA ARG A 120 -12.46 5.68 16.19
C ARG A 120 -12.03 5.23 14.81
N GLU A 121 -12.96 4.60 14.10
CA GLU A 121 -12.82 4.34 12.66
C GLU A 121 -12.55 5.65 11.92
N MET A 122 -11.65 5.58 10.95
CA MET A 122 -11.29 6.73 10.12
C MET A 122 -11.88 6.53 8.72
N ASP A 123 -12.68 7.51 8.30
CA ASP A 123 -13.19 7.56 6.93
C ASP A 123 -12.17 8.22 6.00
N PHE A 124 -11.17 7.43 5.61
CA PHE A 124 -10.13 7.89 4.70
C PHE A 124 -10.67 8.20 3.31
N ARG A 125 -11.75 7.52 2.87
CA ARG A 125 -12.31 7.72 1.53
C ARG A 125 -12.84 9.15 1.39
N THR A 126 -13.68 9.59 2.32
CA THR A 126 -14.22 10.96 2.32
C THR A 126 -13.12 12.01 2.48
N ALA A 127 -12.09 11.73 3.30
CA ALA A 127 -10.95 12.64 3.47
C ALA A 127 -10.14 12.84 2.17
N LEU A 128 -10.04 11.79 1.34
CA LEU A 128 -9.30 11.81 0.08
C LEU A 128 -10.13 12.30 -1.12
N GLU A 129 -11.46 12.15 -1.06
CA GLU A 129 -12.39 12.65 -2.09
C GLU A 129 -12.71 14.15 -1.96
N GLY A 130 -12.46 14.76 -0.79
CA GLY A 130 -12.59 16.20 -0.53
C GLY A 130 -11.32 17.01 -0.82
N ASP A 131 -11.05 18.04 -0.01
CA ASP A 131 -9.88 18.93 -0.14
C ASP A 131 -8.52 18.24 0.12
N GLY A 132 -8.53 16.96 0.54
CA GLY A 132 -7.32 16.16 0.81
C GLY A 132 -6.73 15.44 -0.40
N GLY A 133 -7.37 15.53 -1.58
CA GLY A 133 -6.87 14.92 -2.82
C GLY A 133 -5.59 15.57 -3.37
N PHE A 134 -4.95 14.93 -4.34
CA PHE A 134 -3.82 15.54 -5.05
C PHE A 134 -4.31 16.72 -5.92
N HIS A 135 -3.75 17.90 -5.68
CA HIS A 135 -4.07 19.12 -6.42
C HIS A 135 -2.90 19.54 -7.31
N GLU A 136 -3.14 19.54 -8.61
CA GLU A 136 -2.16 19.96 -9.60
C GLU A 136 -2.21 21.48 -9.81
N VAL A 137 -1.15 22.18 -9.39
CA VAL A 137 -1.08 23.64 -9.50
C VAL A 137 -0.44 24.09 -10.83
N VAL A 138 0.45 23.27 -11.38
CA VAL A 138 1.03 23.43 -12.72
C VAL A 138 0.90 22.07 -13.44
N PRO A 139 0.28 22.02 -14.64
CA PRO A 139 0.10 20.77 -15.36
C PRO A 139 1.41 20.06 -15.69
N ILE A 140 1.52 18.80 -15.28
CA ILE A 140 2.58 17.86 -15.63
C ILE A 140 2.12 17.11 -16.88
N THR A 141 2.85 17.30 -17.97
CA THR A 141 2.50 16.72 -19.28
C THR A 141 2.89 15.25 -19.40
N ASP A 142 3.91 14.83 -18.66
CA ASP A 142 4.38 13.44 -18.63
C ASP A 142 3.53 12.61 -17.65
N ARG A 143 2.70 11.72 -18.21
CA ARG A 143 1.84 10.82 -17.42
C ARG A 143 2.63 9.94 -16.45
N SER A 144 3.85 9.53 -16.82
CA SER A 144 4.68 8.70 -15.96
C SER A 144 5.18 9.47 -14.74
N VAL A 145 5.34 10.80 -14.84
CA VAL A 145 5.69 11.66 -13.71
C VAL A 145 4.46 11.86 -12.81
N VAL A 146 3.28 12.07 -13.40
CA VAL A 146 2.00 12.15 -12.65
C VAL A 146 1.78 10.88 -11.81
N GLU A 147 1.97 9.70 -12.39
CA GLU A 147 1.82 8.42 -11.68
C GLU A 147 2.76 8.31 -10.47
N ARG A 148 4.00 8.82 -10.59
CA ARG A 148 4.97 8.85 -9.49
C ARG A 148 4.59 9.83 -8.39
N VAL A 149 4.06 10.99 -8.75
CA VAL A 149 3.52 11.97 -7.79
C VAL A 149 2.36 11.35 -7.02
N HIS A 150 1.42 10.70 -7.71
CA HIS A 150 0.30 10.01 -7.09
C HIS A 150 0.77 8.85 -6.20
N MET A 151 1.75 8.07 -6.65
CA MET A 151 2.33 6.99 -5.84
C MET A 151 2.94 7.55 -4.55
N ASN A 152 3.69 8.66 -4.60
CA ASN A 152 4.24 9.30 -3.40
C ASN A 152 3.14 9.77 -2.44
N PHE A 153 2.08 10.37 -2.98
CA PHE A 153 0.91 10.76 -2.18
C PHE A 153 0.27 9.55 -1.49
N ARG A 154 0.02 8.45 -2.22
CA ARG A 154 -0.59 7.23 -1.67
C ARG A 154 0.29 6.56 -0.61
N ILE A 155 1.60 6.51 -0.83
CA ILE A 155 2.56 6.04 0.17
C ILE A 155 2.46 6.91 1.42
N GLN A 156 2.43 8.25 1.27
CA GLN A 156 2.33 9.16 2.42
C GLN A 156 1.02 8.98 3.19
N VAL A 157 -0.10 8.81 2.50
CA VAL A 157 -1.40 8.50 3.12
C VAL A 157 -1.31 7.22 3.94
N VAL A 158 -0.79 6.13 3.37
CA VAL A 158 -0.60 4.89 4.14
C VAL A 158 0.35 5.13 5.30
N LYS A 159 1.42 5.91 5.11
CA LYS A 159 2.37 6.29 6.16
C LYS A 159 1.69 6.98 7.35
N ASP A 160 0.80 7.93 7.10
CA ASP A 160 0.22 8.73 8.18
C ASP A 160 -0.97 8.04 8.84
N ASN A 161 -1.70 7.21 8.09
CA ASN A 161 -2.99 6.66 8.51
C ASN A 161 -2.91 5.22 9.02
N VAL A 162 -1.98 4.43 8.48
CA VAL A 162 -1.71 3.05 8.92
C VAL A 162 -0.58 3.01 9.95
N LEU A 163 0.40 3.94 9.89
CA LEU A 163 1.71 3.79 10.57
C LEU A 163 1.92 4.58 11.83
N SER A 164 0.87 5.00 12.53
CA SER A 164 1.10 5.77 13.77
C SER A 164 1.85 5.00 14.87
N ARG A 165 2.19 3.70 14.69
CA ARG A 165 3.33 3.02 15.35
C ARG A 165 3.64 1.54 14.96
N ALA A 166 3.07 0.96 13.90
CA ALA A 166 2.99 -0.51 13.79
C ALA A 166 3.90 -1.21 12.75
N LEU A 167 4.33 -0.56 11.66
CA LEU A 167 5.05 -1.28 10.60
C LEU A 167 6.50 -1.65 10.97
N PRO A 168 7.02 -2.79 10.47
CA PRO A 168 8.44 -3.12 10.57
C PRO A 168 9.33 -2.07 9.90
N ASP A 169 10.51 -1.79 10.48
CA ASP A 169 11.50 -0.84 9.95
C ASP A 169 11.84 -1.10 8.48
N GLY A 170 11.91 -2.39 8.08
CA GLY A 170 12.17 -2.79 6.70
C GLY A 170 11.11 -2.30 5.71
N CYS A 171 9.83 -2.23 6.12
CA CYS A 171 8.77 -1.69 5.28
C CYS A 171 8.92 -0.18 5.13
N VAL A 172 9.19 0.52 6.23
CA VAL A 172 9.36 1.98 6.23
C VAL A 172 10.51 2.37 5.31
N LEU A 173 11.65 1.66 5.40
CA LEU A 173 12.80 1.88 4.53
C LEU A 173 12.47 1.64 3.04
N LEU A 174 11.68 0.61 2.72
CA LEU A 174 11.24 0.37 1.35
C LEU A 174 10.36 1.52 0.83
N LEU A 175 9.39 1.96 1.63
CA LEU A 175 8.50 3.07 1.26
C LEU A 175 9.28 4.37 1.04
N ASP A 176 10.25 4.68 1.93
CA ASP A 176 11.13 5.84 1.78
C ASP A 176 12.01 5.73 0.54
N HIS A 177 12.51 4.53 0.23
CA HIS A 177 13.27 4.30 -1.00
C HIS A 177 12.42 4.54 -2.24
N MET A 178 11.19 4.01 -2.29
CA MET A 178 10.25 4.24 -3.40
C MET A 178 9.94 5.74 -3.57
N ILE A 179 9.72 6.47 -2.46
CA ILE A 179 9.51 7.91 -2.50
C ILE A 179 10.72 8.63 -3.11
N ASN A 180 11.93 8.26 -2.69
CA ASN A 180 13.17 8.88 -3.17
C ASN A 180 13.41 8.60 -4.65
N GLU A 181 13.15 7.38 -5.13
CA GLU A 181 13.21 7.05 -6.56
C GLU A 181 12.23 7.90 -7.36
N ASN A 182 10.97 7.99 -6.91
CA ASN A 182 9.95 8.81 -7.56
C ASN A 182 10.36 10.30 -7.58
N ASN A 183 10.86 10.82 -6.46
CA ASN A 183 11.34 12.20 -6.35
C ASN A 183 12.49 12.48 -7.32
N PHE A 184 13.39 11.53 -7.54
CA PHE A 184 14.45 11.69 -8.54
C PHE A 184 13.86 11.95 -9.93
N TYR A 185 12.92 11.12 -10.37
CA TYR A 185 12.26 11.30 -11.69
C TYR A 185 11.47 12.60 -11.78
N ILE A 186 10.73 12.95 -10.71
CA ILE A 186 9.95 14.19 -10.65
C ILE A 186 10.87 15.42 -10.77
N LEU A 187 11.97 15.44 -10.00
CA LEU A 187 12.94 16.53 -10.02
C LEU A 187 13.69 16.61 -11.36
N SER A 188 14.01 15.47 -11.98
CA SER A 188 14.56 15.44 -13.34
C SER A 188 13.60 16.08 -14.34
N TYR A 189 12.32 15.71 -14.33
CA TYR A 189 11.31 16.31 -15.20
C TYR A 189 11.21 17.83 -14.99
N ILE A 190 11.17 18.29 -13.74
CA ILE A 190 11.12 19.72 -13.40
C ILE A 190 12.37 20.45 -13.92
N SER A 191 13.54 19.82 -13.84
CA SER A 191 14.81 20.42 -14.23
C SER A 191 15.00 20.48 -15.76
N GLU A 192 14.49 19.49 -16.48
CA GLU A 192 14.65 19.35 -17.93
C GLU A 192 13.53 20.03 -18.73
N THR A 193 12.37 20.27 -18.10
CA THR A 193 11.22 20.89 -18.77
C THR A 193 11.22 22.41 -18.55
N GLU A 194 11.83 23.14 -19.49
CA GLU A 194 11.99 24.60 -19.39
C GLU A 194 10.64 25.34 -19.27
N ASP A 195 9.61 24.87 -19.97
CA ASP A 195 8.26 25.46 -19.93
C ASP A 195 7.56 25.25 -18.58
N TYR A 196 7.77 24.10 -17.95
CA TYR A 196 7.24 23.83 -16.60
C TYR A 196 7.88 24.77 -15.57
N TRP A 197 9.19 25.01 -15.69
CA TRP A 197 9.91 25.94 -14.83
C TRP A 197 9.49 27.40 -15.06
N LYS A 198 9.24 27.80 -16.32
CA LYS A 198 8.70 29.12 -16.65
C LYS A 198 7.30 29.31 -16.05
N ALA A 199 6.39 28.37 -16.25
CA ALA A 199 5.05 28.40 -15.68
C ALA A 199 5.08 28.46 -14.14
N THR A 200 5.95 27.67 -13.51
CA THR A 200 6.13 27.68 -12.05
C THR A 200 6.65 29.04 -11.56
N LYS A 201 7.62 29.65 -12.24
CA LYS A 201 8.12 30.99 -11.91
C LYS A 201 7.02 32.03 -12.08
N GLU A 202 6.31 32.02 -13.19
CA GLU A 202 5.19 32.93 -13.45
C GLU A 202 4.15 32.83 -12.34
N LEU A 203 3.79 31.62 -11.92
CA LEU A 203 2.88 31.39 -10.81
C LEU A 203 3.41 31.97 -9.49
N VAL A 204 4.67 31.69 -9.12
CA VAL A 204 5.29 32.18 -7.87
C VAL A 204 5.43 33.70 -7.85
N PHE A 205 5.70 34.33 -9.00
CA PHE A 205 5.83 35.78 -9.14
C PHE A 205 4.51 36.49 -9.47
N SER A 206 3.45 35.76 -9.83
CA SER A 206 2.13 36.32 -10.08
C SER A 206 1.54 36.84 -8.77
N THR A 207 0.93 38.02 -8.83
CA THR A 207 0.22 38.64 -7.71
C THR A 207 -1.25 38.23 -7.66
N GLU A 208 -1.65 37.27 -8.51
CA GLU A 208 -2.98 36.67 -8.45
C GLU A 208 -3.16 36.03 -7.08
N LYS A 209 -4.31 36.32 -6.45
CA LYS A 209 -4.59 35.97 -5.06
C LYS A 209 -4.09 34.56 -4.79
N ARG A 210 -3.20 34.42 -3.79
CA ARG A 210 -3.07 33.18 -3.03
C ARG A 210 -4.49 32.63 -2.87
N MET A 211 -4.80 31.53 -3.55
CA MET A 211 -6.05 30.85 -3.29
C MET A 211 -6.02 30.51 -1.81
N ASP A 212 -7.02 30.95 -1.07
CA ASP A 212 -7.09 30.73 0.36
C ASP A 212 -7.08 29.21 0.61
N GLY A 213 -5.95 28.71 1.08
CA GLY A 213 -5.77 27.38 1.65
C GLY A 213 -4.65 27.48 2.70
N LEU A 214 -4.80 27.02 3.93
CA LEU A 214 -5.81 26.14 4.54
C LEU A 214 -6.24 26.71 5.90
N GLY A 215 -7.54 26.64 6.18
CA GLY A 215 -8.03 26.51 7.56
C GLY A 215 -7.77 25.10 8.09
#